data_AF-K1XRD0-F1
#
_entry.id   AF-K1XRD0-F1
#
_cell.length_a   1.000
_cell.length_b   1.000
_cell.length_c   1.000
_cell.angle_alpha   90.00
_cell.angle_beta   90.00
_cell.angle_gamma   90.00
#
_symmetry.space_group_name_H-M   'P 1'
#
loop_
_entity.id
_entity.type
_entity.pdbx_description
1 polymer ?
#
loop_
_entity_poly.entity_id
_entity_poly.type
_entity_poly.pdbx_seq_one_letter_code
_entity_poly.pdbx_strand_id
1 'polypeptide(L)'
;MTTNKTLSSYRMINFIRKFKKSFSLIFENPKIILPFLILAIIDGFALYIIFLAPQYPLAKIFAPPIKKFFGEKFLHFPYIFFLMPKLMQYCAIVLNFFPGIILSAIHVQFVGNIVRKEKLLFWENMLYSFKRIAALIIFWTLTFLITKYSILAVIKTIAILSPASVVFQTLNNYVGWITYFAGFLTQMLFIYSSCVLLINKKGFIDSFVLNFKYLLKLIIPTLFIFILSALAFSGIL
;
A
#
# COMPACT_ATOMS: atom_id res chain seq x y z
N MET A 1 -16.77 22.36 32.95
CA MET A 1 -15.82 22.14 31.83
C MET A 1 -14.79 21.01 32.06
N THR A 2 -14.95 20.16 33.08
CA THR A 2 -13.97 19.11 33.46
C THR A 2 -14.27 17.71 32.90
N THR A 3 -15.47 17.47 32.37
CA THR A 3 -15.93 16.15 31.88
C THR A 3 -15.36 15.71 30.53
N ASN A 4 -14.82 16.63 29.71
CA ASN A 4 -14.25 16.27 28.40
C ASN A 4 -12.83 15.67 28.49
N LYS A 5 -12.03 16.03 29.51
CA LYS A 5 -10.66 15.49 29.67
C LYS A 5 -10.67 14.00 30.07
N THR A 6 -11.59 13.59 30.94
CA THR A 6 -11.70 12.20 31.41
C THR A 6 -12.17 11.27 30.29
N LEU A 7 -13.11 11.72 29.45
CA LEU A 7 -13.62 10.94 28.32
C LEU A 7 -12.56 10.74 27.21
N SER A 8 -11.74 11.77 26.96
CA SER A 8 -10.61 11.71 26.03
C SER A 8 -9.52 10.72 26.50
N SER A 9 -9.13 10.81 27.77
CA SER A 9 -8.14 9.92 28.37
C SER A 9 -8.57 8.45 28.36
N TYR A 10 -9.85 8.17 28.68
CA TYR A 10 -10.39 6.80 28.65
C TYR A 10 -10.41 6.19 27.25
N ARG A 11 -10.72 6.99 26.22
CA ARG A 11 -10.67 6.55 24.81
C ARG A 11 -9.24 6.22 24.39
N MET A 12 -8.27 7.01 24.82
CA MET A 12 -6.85 6.80 24.50
C MET A 12 -6.29 5.53 25.17
N ILE A 13 -6.58 5.31 26.45
CA ILE A 13 -6.15 4.08 27.16
C ILE A 13 -6.77 2.83 26.52
N ASN A 14 -8.06 2.88 26.16
CA ASN A 14 -8.70 1.78 25.45
C ASN A 14 -8.14 1.54 24.06
N PHE A 15 -7.74 2.60 23.35
CA PHE A 15 -7.06 2.47 22.07
C PHE A 15 -5.70 1.77 22.23
N ILE A 16 -4.87 2.24 23.16
CA ILE A 16 -3.55 1.62 23.44
C ILE A 16 -3.71 0.15 23.81
N ARG A 17 -4.69 -0.19 24.66
CA ARG A 17 -4.97 -1.59 25.02
C ARG A 17 -5.37 -2.43 23.82
N LYS A 18 -6.24 -1.92 22.94
CA LYS A 18 -6.62 -2.61 21.70
C LYS A 18 -5.44 -2.76 20.75
N PHE A 19 -4.61 -1.73 20.62
CA PHE A 19 -3.41 -1.73 19.79
C PHE A 19 -2.40 -2.78 20.28
N LYS A 20 -2.13 -2.82 21.59
CA LYS A 20 -1.27 -3.84 22.21
C LYS A 20 -1.82 -5.25 21.97
N LYS A 21 -3.15 -5.43 22.06
CA LYS A 21 -3.79 -6.71 21.73
C LYS A 21 -3.62 -7.06 20.25
N SER A 22 -3.77 -6.11 19.32
CA SER A 22 -3.50 -6.36 17.90
C SER A 22 -2.06 -6.80 17.64
N PHE A 23 -1.09 -6.22 18.37
CA PHE A 23 0.30 -6.67 18.31
C PHE A 23 0.49 -8.07 18.89
N SER A 24 -0.17 -8.40 20.00
CA SER A 24 -0.06 -9.75 20.58
C SER A 24 -0.60 -10.83 19.65
N LEU A 25 -1.63 -10.52 18.83
CA LEU A 25 -2.15 -11.47 17.82
C LEU A 25 -1.08 -11.94 16.84
N ILE A 26 -0.13 -11.08 16.48
CA ILE A 26 0.97 -11.42 15.56
C ILE A 26 1.87 -12.50 16.18
N PHE A 27 2.19 -12.35 17.47
CA PHE A 27 3.03 -13.31 18.19
C PHE A 27 2.28 -14.59 18.58
N GLU A 28 0.99 -14.48 18.92
CA GLU A 28 0.13 -15.62 19.25
C GLU A 28 -0.16 -16.49 18.01
N ASN A 29 -0.23 -15.89 16.82
CA ASN A 29 -0.56 -16.57 15.58
C ASN A 29 0.45 -16.19 14.46
N PRO A 30 1.64 -16.81 14.42
CA PRO A 30 2.69 -16.46 13.45
C PRO A 30 2.24 -16.65 11.99
N LYS A 31 1.22 -17.48 11.75
CA LYS A 31 0.60 -17.67 10.43
C LYS A 31 0.04 -16.36 9.83
N ILE A 32 -0.27 -15.34 10.65
CA ILE A 32 -0.70 -14.01 10.17
C ILE A 32 0.36 -13.37 9.27
N ILE A 33 1.65 -13.66 9.51
CA ILE A 33 2.78 -13.07 8.79
C ILE A 33 2.99 -13.73 7.41
N LEU A 34 2.47 -14.95 7.22
CA LEU A 34 2.74 -15.75 6.03
C LEU A 34 2.45 -15.01 4.70
N PRO A 35 1.33 -14.28 4.52
CA PRO A 35 1.10 -13.54 3.28
C PRO A 35 2.17 -12.47 2.99
N PHE A 36 2.69 -11.81 4.02
CA PHE A 36 3.77 -10.82 3.87
C PHE A 36 5.11 -11.47 3.54
N LEU A 37 5.39 -12.63 4.15
CA LEU A 37 6.60 -13.38 3.82
C LEU A 37 6.59 -13.83 2.36
N ILE A 38 5.45 -14.33 1.87
CA ILE A 38 5.28 -14.71 0.47
C ILE A 38 5.47 -13.49 -0.43
N LEU A 39 4.88 -12.34 -0.09
CA LEU A 39 5.04 -11.10 -0.86
C LEU A 39 6.51 -10.66 -0.91
N ALA A 40 7.20 -10.67 0.23
CA ALA A 40 8.61 -10.31 0.31
C ALA A 40 9.51 -11.24 -0.51
N ILE A 41 9.21 -12.55 -0.54
CA ILE A 41 9.92 -13.51 -1.41
C ILE A 41 9.69 -13.18 -2.87
N ILE A 42 8.45 -12.86 -3.27
CA ILE A 42 8.11 -12.47 -4.65
C ILE A 42 8.84 -11.19 -5.05
N ASP A 43 8.85 -10.17 -4.18
CA ASP A 43 9.54 -8.91 -4.43
C ASP A 43 11.07 -9.11 -4.52
N GLY A 44 11.64 -9.92 -3.62
CA GLY A 44 13.06 -10.28 -3.66
C GLY A 44 13.43 -11.04 -4.93
N PHE A 45 12.57 -11.95 -5.38
CA PHE A 45 12.78 -12.67 -6.64
C PHE A 45 12.69 -11.76 -7.86
N ALA A 46 11.74 -10.82 -7.87
CA ALA A 46 11.64 -9.82 -8.94
C ALA A 46 12.88 -8.91 -8.98
N LEU A 47 13.36 -8.45 -7.82
CA LEU A 47 14.60 -7.68 -7.73
C LEU A 47 15.80 -8.48 -8.25
N TYR A 48 15.87 -9.77 -7.90
CA TYR A 48 16.92 -10.66 -8.40
C TYR A 48 16.87 -10.84 -9.92
N ILE A 49 15.68 -10.98 -10.52
CA ILE A 49 15.52 -11.02 -11.98
C ILE A 49 15.99 -9.71 -12.62
N ILE A 50 15.62 -8.54 -12.05
CA ILE A 50 16.07 -7.24 -12.57
C ILE A 50 17.59 -7.12 -12.49
N PHE A 51 18.19 -7.57 -11.39
CA PHE A 51 19.64 -7.57 -11.22
C PHE A 51 20.34 -8.43 -12.28
N LEU A 52 19.79 -9.61 -12.60
CA LEU A 52 20.30 -10.49 -13.64
C LEU A 52 19.89 -10.09 -15.06
N ALA A 53 19.06 -9.04 -15.24
CA ALA A 53 18.55 -8.65 -16.55
C ALA A 53 19.63 -8.40 -17.62
N PRO A 54 20.83 -7.86 -17.30
CA PRO A 54 21.90 -7.70 -18.30
C PRO A 54 22.66 -8.99 -18.62
N GLN A 55 22.49 -10.05 -17.84
CA GLN A 55 23.25 -11.31 -17.97
C GLN A 55 22.52 -12.31 -18.87
N TYR A 56 23.28 -13.10 -19.64
CA TYR A 56 22.72 -14.20 -20.42
C TYR A 56 22.19 -15.29 -19.46
N PRO A 57 21.01 -15.90 -19.69
CA PRO A 57 20.15 -15.79 -20.89
C PRO A 57 19.12 -14.66 -20.83
N LEU A 58 18.88 -14.06 -19.67
CA LEU A 58 17.83 -13.06 -19.46
C LEU A 58 18.02 -11.79 -20.30
N ALA A 59 19.27 -11.46 -20.63
CA ALA A 59 19.64 -10.37 -21.52
C ALA A 59 18.90 -10.43 -22.87
N LYS A 60 18.60 -11.62 -23.41
CA LYS A 60 17.86 -11.74 -24.67
C LYS A 60 16.46 -11.12 -24.61
N ILE A 61 15.82 -11.15 -23.45
CA ILE A 61 14.45 -10.69 -23.24
C ILE A 61 14.46 -9.26 -22.68
N PHE A 62 15.28 -8.98 -21.68
CA PHE A 62 15.25 -7.72 -20.94
C PHE A 62 16.20 -6.65 -21.47
N ALA A 63 17.28 -7.01 -22.17
CA ALA A 63 18.21 -6.01 -22.70
C ALA A 63 17.57 -5.12 -23.78
N PRO A 64 16.81 -5.62 -24.77
CA PRO A 64 16.20 -4.77 -25.79
C PRO A 64 15.33 -3.63 -25.26
N PRO A 65 14.37 -3.84 -24.33
CA PRO A 65 13.59 -2.73 -23.77
C PRO A 65 14.47 -1.79 -22.95
N ILE A 66 15.47 -2.29 -22.20
CA ILE A 66 16.38 -1.43 -21.44
C ILE A 66 17.17 -0.51 -22.38
N LYS A 67 17.74 -1.05 -23.47
CA LYS A 67 18.44 -0.24 -24.48
C LYS A 67 17.54 0.82 -25.10
N LYS A 68 16.29 0.45 -25.44
CA LYS A 68 15.34 1.35 -26.12
C LYS A 68 14.85 2.49 -25.23
N PHE A 69 14.53 2.23 -23.96
CA PHE A 69 13.90 3.22 -23.09
C PHE A 69 14.89 3.97 -22.19
N PHE A 70 16.03 3.37 -21.85
CA PHE A 70 17.00 3.94 -20.92
C PHE A 70 18.38 4.17 -21.55
N GLY A 71 18.72 3.41 -22.60
CA GLY A 71 20.00 3.49 -23.30
C GLY A 71 20.95 2.37 -22.94
N GLU A 72 21.92 2.10 -23.81
CA GLU A 72 22.83 0.95 -23.69
C GLU A 72 23.71 1.00 -22.43
N LYS A 73 24.09 2.20 -21.98
CA LYS A 73 24.93 2.38 -20.78
C LYS A 73 24.37 1.68 -19.53
N PHE A 74 23.04 1.56 -19.41
CA PHE A 74 22.39 0.96 -18.24
C PHE A 74 22.42 -0.57 -18.23
N LEU A 75 22.93 -1.22 -19.28
CA LEU A 75 23.21 -2.66 -19.27
C LEU A 75 24.58 -2.99 -18.68
N HIS A 76 25.39 -1.98 -18.39
CA HIS A 76 26.73 -2.17 -17.88
C HIS A 76 26.84 -1.66 -16.45
N PHE A 77 27.74 -2.29 -15.71
CA PHE A 77 28.17 -1.80 -14.40
C PHE A 77 28.90 -0.45 -14.58
N PRO A 78 28.72 0.53 -13.67
CA PRO A 78 27.85 0.52 -12.49
C PRO A 78 26.42 1.04 -12.76
N TYR A 79 26.14 1.51 -13.97
CA TYR A 79 24.93 2.27 -14.29
C TYR A 79 23.62 1.48 -14.05
N ILE A 80 23.64 0.15 -14.17
CA ILE A 80 22.48 -0.69 -13.84
C ILE A 80 21.95 -0.46 -12.42
N PHE A 81 22.80 -0.15 -11.43
CA PHE A 81 22.37 0.12 -10.06
C PHE A 81 21.53 1.39 -9.91
N PHE A 82 21.73 2.37 -10.79
CA PHE A 82 20.90 3.58 -10.82
C PHE A 82 19.53 3.32 -11.49
N LEU A 83 19.47 2.35 -12.42
CA LEU A 83 18.23 2.00 -13.11
C LEU A 83 17.37 1.02 -12.30
N MET A 84 17.99 0.15 -11.51
CA MET A 84 17.32 -0.91 -10.77
C MET A 84 16.18 -0.42 -9.87
N PRO A 85 16.30 0.66 -9.07
CA PRO A 85 15.19 1.17 -8.26
C PRO A 85 13.99 1.57 -9.11
N LYS A 86 14.22 2.14 -10.30
CA LYS A 86 13.17 2.56 -11.22
C LYS A 86 12.46 1.38 -11.87
N LEU A 87 13.20 0.35 -12.28
CA LEU A 87 12.61 -0.89 -12.78
C LEU A 87 11.83 -1.62 -11.69
N MET A 88 12.37 -1.66 -10.47
CA MET A 88 11.68 -2.25 -9.33
C MET A 88 10.40 -1.49 -8.99
N GLN A 89 10.37 -0.16 -9.13
CA GLN A 89 9.14 0.62 -8.98
C GLN A 89 8.05 0.18 -9.97
N TYR A 90 8.40 -0.04 -11.24
CA TYR A 90 7.43 -0.53 -12.23
C TYR A 90 6.99 -1.97 -11.95
N CYS A 91 7.91 -2.85 -11.59
CA CYS A 91 7.60 -4.22 -11.20
C CYS A 91 6.71 -4.24 -9.95
N ALA A 92 7.01 -3.42 -8.94
CA ALA A 92 6.21 -3.31 -7.72
C ALA A 92 4.77 -2.89 -7.99
N ILE A 93 4.48 -2.07 -9.02
CA ILE A 93 3.08 -1.77 -9.39
C ILE A 93 2.37 -3.05 -9.83
N VAL A 94 3.01 -3.87 -10.67
CA VAL A 94 2.45 -5.14 -11.17
C VAL A 94 2.31 -6.16 -10.02
N LEU A 95 3.34 -6.29 -9.18
CA LEU A 95 3.35 -7.22 -8.06
C LEU A 95 2.32 -6.83 -6.99
N ASN A 96 2.20 -5.53 -6.68
CA ASN A 96 1.16 -5.08 -5.75
C ASN A 96 -0.25 -5.29 -6.32
N PHE A 97 -0.42 -5.14 -7.63
CA PHE A 97 -1.72 -5.35 -8.29
C PHE A 97 -2.14 -6.84 -8.31
N PHE A 98 -1.25 -7.74 -8.72
CA PHE A 98 -1.59 -9.16 -8.86
C PHE A 98 -1.48 -9.92 -7.53
N PRO A 99 -0.28 -10.39 -7.10
CA PRO A 99 -0.17 -11.12 -5.84
C PRO A 99 -0.46 -10.25 -4.61
N GLY A 100 -0.13 -8.97 -4.63
CA GLY A 100 -0.31 -8.07 -3.50
C GLY A 100 -1.76 -7.94 -3.05
N ILE A 101 -2.72 -7.75 -3.97
CA ILE A 101 -4.15 -7.70 -3.65
C ILE A 101 -4.62 -8.99 -2.98
N ILE A 102 -4.24 -10.15 -3.54
CA ILE A 102 -4.67 -11.46 -3.05
C ILE A 102 -4.09 -11.73 -1.66
N LEU A 103 -2.78 -11.51 -1.48
CA LEU A 103 -2.09 -11.74 -0.21
C LEU A 103 -2.60 -10.80 0.88
N SER A 104 -2.88 -9.53 0.54
CA SER A 104 -3.52 -8.58 1.46
C SER A 104 -4.92 -9.05 1.87
N ALA A 105 -5.70 -9.58 0.93
CA ALA A 105 -7.03 -10.11 1.23
C ALA A 105 -7.00 -11.37 2.11
N ILE A 106 -6.02 -12.26 1.89
CA ILE A 106 -5.78 -13.42 2.76
C ILE A 106 -5.42 -12.96 4.17
N HIS A 107 -4.54 -11.97 4.29
CA HIS A 107 -4.16 -11.41 5.60
C HIS A 107 -5.37 -10.85 6.35
N VAL A 108 -6.21 -10.04 5.69
CA VAL A 108 -7.45 -9.50 6.29
C VAL A 108 -8.38 -10.63 6.76
N GLN A 109 -8.50 -11.71 5.98
CA GLN A 109 -9.28 -12.88 6.39
C GLN A 109 -8.67 -13.63 7.56
N PHE A 110 -7.34 -13.79 7.61
CA PHE A 110 -6.68 -14.39 8.78
C PHE A 110 -7.01 -13.63 10.06
N VAL A 111 -6.94 -12.30 10.03
CA VAL A 111 -7.36 -11.46 11.16
C VAL A 111 -8.83 -11.68 11.50
N GLY A 112 -9.71 -11.72 10.49
CA GLY A 112 -11.13 -12.02 10.67
C GLY A 112 -11.40 -13.39 11.32
N ASN A 113 -10.71 -14.43 10.87
CA ASN A 113 -10.87 -15.80 11.36
C ASN A 113 -10.36 -15.94 12.79
N ILE A 114 -9.26 -15.27 13.16
CA ILE A 114 -8.77 -15.24 14.54
C ILE A 114 -9.79 -14.60 15.48
N VAL A 115 -10.39 -13.49 15.07
CA VAL A 115 -11.44 -12.82 15.85
C VAL A 115 -12.66 -13.74 16.01
N ARG A 116 -12.97 -14.57 15.01
CA ARG A 116 -14.05 -15.57 15.04
C ARG A 116 -13.67 -16.90 15.70
N LYS A 117 -12.41 -17.08 16.11
CA LYS A 117 -11.85 -18.35 16.59
C LYS A 117 -11.98 -19.50 15.57
N GLU A 118 -11.91 -19.18 14.28
CA GLU A 118 -11.92 -20.12 13.17
C GLU A 118 -10.48 -20.55 12.80
N LYS A 119 -10.37 -21.64 12.04
CA LYS A 119 -9.06 -22.17 11.60
C LYS A 119 -8.41 -21.22 10.57
N LEU A 120 -7.08 -21.11 10.65
CA LEU A 120 -6.27 -20.33 9.72
C LEU A 120 -5.82 -21.21 8.54
N LEU A 121 -6.74 -21.49 7.62
CA LEU A 121 -6.49 -22.30 6.44
C LEU A 121 -6.15 -21.39 5.25
N PHE A 122 -4.92 -21.45 4.75
CA PHE A 122 -4.44 -20.56 3.68
C PHE A 122 -5.24 -20.72 2.40
N TRP A 123 -5.43 -21.96 1.94
CA TRP A 123 -6.11 -22.26 0.68
C TRP A 123 -7.57 -21.84 0.66
N GLU A 124 -8.31 -22.05 1.75
CA GLU A 124 -9.71 -21.63 1.85
C GLU A 124 -9.86 -20.10 1.77
N ASN A 125 -9.01 -19.39 2.51
CA ASN A 125 -9.00 -17.92 2.50
C ASN A 125 -8.54 -17.36 1.15
N MET A 126 -7.61 -18.03 0.47
CA MET A 126 -7.18 -17.70 -0.89
C MET A 126 -8.34 -17.85 -1.88
N LEU A 127 -9.04 -19.00 -1.89
CA LEU A 127 -10.20 -19.22 -2.77
C LEU A 127 -11.31 -18.22 -2.52
N TYR A 128 -11.57 -17.88 -1.25
CA TYR A 128 -12.54 -16.85 -0.91
C TYR A 128 -12.10 -15.45 -1.38
N SER A 129 -10.80 -15.10 -1.23
CA SER A 129 -10.23 -13.86 -1.78
C SER A 129 -10.42 -13.78 -3.29
N PHE A 130 -10.19 -14.90 -4.01
CA PHE A 130 -10.38 -14.96 -5.47
C PHE A 130 -11.83 -14.65 -5.88
N LYS A 131 -12.82 -15.17 -5.17
CA LYS A 131 -14.24 -14.85 -5.43
C LYS A 131 -14.56 -13.36 -5.28
N ARG A 132 -13.74 -12.62 -4.52
CA ARG A 132 -13.90 -11.19 -4.26
C ARG A 132 -12.89 -10.33 -5.01
N ILE A 133 -12.05 -10.92 -5.86
CA ILE A 133 -10.93 -10.21 -6.50
C ILE A 133 -11.41 -9.07 -7.38
N ALA A 134 -12.54 -9.22 -8.08
CA ALA A 134 -13.11 -8.17 -8.92
C ALA A 134 -13.40 -6.90 -8.11
N ALA A 135 -14.04 -7.03 -6.95
CA ALA A 135 -14.33 -5.89 -6.08
C ALA A 135 -13.07 -5.26 -5.48
N LEU A 136 -12.08 -6.09 -5.13
CA LEU A 136 -10.79 -5.60 -4.64
C LEU A 136 -10.00 -4.86 -5.72
N ILE A 137 -10.00 -5.37 -6.97
CA ILE A 137 -9.41 -4.70 -8.14
C ILE A 137 -10.10 -3.36 -8.39
N ILE A 138 -11.43 -3.30 -8.26
CA ILE A 138 -12.16 -2.03 -8.40
C ILE A 138 -11.69 -1.03 -7.33
N PHE A 139 -11.61 -1.43 -6.06
CA PHE A 139 -11.12 -0.53 -5.00
C PHE A 139 -9.68 -0.08 -5.26
N TRP A 140 -8.79 -1.01 -5.64
CA TRP A 140 -7.41 -0.68 -5.96
C TRP A 140 -7.33 0.30 -7.14
N THR A 141 -8.09 0.04 -8.22
CA THR A 141 -8.11 0.89 -9.40
C THR A 141 -8.64 2.27 -9.07
N LEU A 142 -9.70 2.36 -8.25
CA LEU A 142 -10.22 3.66 -7.79
C LEU A 142 -9.17 4.41 -6.98
N THR A 143 -8.49 3.76 -6.03
CA THR A 143 -7.40 4.40 -5.27
C THR A 143 -6.30 4.90 -6.19
N PHE A 144 -5.87 4.08 -7.14
CA PHE A 144 -4.82 4.43 -8.09
C PHE A 144 -5.22 5.63 -8.97
N LEU A 145 -6.44 5.62 -9.53
CA LEU A 145 -6.94 6.70 -10.37
C LEU A 145 -7.08 8.00 -9.57
N ILE A 146 -7.66 7.97 -8.38
CA ILE A 146 -7.82 9.15 -7.52
C ILE A 146 -6.44 9.74 -7.19
N THR A 147 -5.48 8.91 -6.80
CA THR A 147 -4.10 9.37 -6.54
C THR A 147 -3.49 9.98 -7.80
N LYS A 148 -3.57 9.31 -8.95
CA LYS A 148 -2.98 9.81 -10.20
C LYS A 148 -3.59 11.15 -10.66
N TYR A 149 -4.92 11.26 -10.63
CA TYR A 149 -5.60 12.49 -11.04
C TYR A 149 -5.41 13.64 -10.07
N SER A 150 -5.38 13.39 -8.76
CA SER A 150 -5.10 14.43 -7.76
C SER A 150 -3.69 15.01 -7.93
N ILE A 151 -2.69 14.18 -8.20
CA ILE A 151 -1.33 14.63 -8.50
C ILE A 151 -1.29 15.48 -9.78
N LEU A 152 -1.91 14.99 -10.86
CA LEU A 152 -1.96 15.73 -12.13
C LEU A 152 -2.66 17.08 -11.97
N ALA A 153 -3.72 17.15 -11.18
CA ALA A 153 -4.43 18.40 -10.89
C ALA A 153 -3.54 19.39 -10.14
N VAL A 154 -2.77 18.93 -9.15
CA VAL A 154 -1.82 19.76 -8.40
C VAL A 154 -0.73 20.30 -9.33
N ILE A 155 -0.09 19.43 -10.12
CA ILE A 155 0.97 19.83 -11.07
C ILE A 155 0.45 20.86 -12.08
N LYS A 156 -0.73 20.61 -12.67
CA LYS A 156 -1.33 21.55 -13.64
C LYS A 156 -1.66 22.90 -13.01
N THR A 157 -2.23 22.90 -11.81
CA THR A 157 -2.56 24.14 -11.08
C THR A 157 -1.30 24.96 -10.81
N ILE A 158 -0.22 24.32 -10.37
CA ILE A 158 1.07 24.99 -10.12
C ILE A 158 1.68 25.52 -11.42
N ALA A 159 1.62 24.76 -12.51
CA ALA A 159 2.15 25.16 -13.82
C ALA A 159 1.42 26.39 -14.39
N ILE A 160 0.10 26.48 -14.21
CA ILE A 160 -0.71 27.62 -14.66
C ILE A 160 -0.43 28.87 -13.82
N LEU A 161 -0.31 28.71 -12.49
CA LEU A 161 -0.14 29.84 -11.58
C LEU A 161 1.25 30.48 -11.64
N SER A 162 2.28 29.75 -12.10
CA SER A 162 3.65 30.28 -12.00
C SER A 162 4.67 29.62 -12.95
N PRO A 163 4.49 29.73 -14.27
CA PRO A 163 5.27 28.99 -15.28
C PRO A 163 6.78 29.30 -15.33
N ALA A 164 7.23 30.45 -14.83
CA ALA A 164 8.64 30.87 -14.83
C ALA A 164 9.23 31.09 -13.42
N SER A 165 8.51 30.68 -12.37
CA SER A 165 8.89 31.02 -11.00
C SER A 165 9.86 30.01 -10.38
N VAL A 166 10.70 30.50 -9.47
CA VAL A 166 11.48 29.66 -8.52
C VAL A 166 10.56 28.71 -7.74
N VAL A 167 9.29 29.08 -7.54
CA VAL A 167 8.27 28.26 -6.89
C VAL A 167 7.95 27.00 -7.69
N PHE A 168 7.90 27.07 -9.02
CA PHE A 168 7.69 25.90 -9.88
C PHE A 168 8.87 24.92 -9.77
N GLN A 169 10.12 25.40 -9.85
CA GLN A 169 11.31 24.54 -9.68
C GLN A 169 11.37 23.94 -8.28
N THR A 170 11.06 24.73 -7.25
CA THR A 170 11.05 24.28 -5.85
C THR A 170 9.98 23.22 -5.64
N LEU A 171 8.75 23.45 -6.10
CA LEU A 171 7.66 22.47 -6.00
C LEU A 171 7.93 21.22 -6.81
N ASN A 172 8.58 21.31 -7.97
CA ASN A 172 8.98 20.15 -8.76
C ASN A 172 9.95 19.22 -7.99
N ASN A 173 10.85 19.80 -7.18
CA ASN A 173 11.71 19.02 -6.28
C ASN A 173 10.90 18.30 -5.18
N TYR A 174 9.74 18.83 -4.80
CA TYR A 174 8.83 18.23 -3.80
C TYR A 174 7.71 17.39 -4.40
N VAL A 175 7.57 17.30 -5.73
CA VAL A 175 6.49 16.51 -6.39
C VAL A 175 6.50 15.05 -5.92
N GLY A 176 7.69 14.47 -5.68
CA GLY A 176 7.81 13.12 -5.14
C GLY A 176 7.15 12.98 -3.75
N TRP A 177 7.43 13.92 -2.85
CA TRP A 177 6.83 13.96 -1.50
C TRP A 177 5.33 14.22 -1.53
N ILE A 178 4.89 15.14 -2.38
CA ILE A 178 3.45 15.44 -2.59
C ILE A 178 2.74 14.20 -3.12
N THR A 179 3.34 13.50 -4.09
CA THR A 179 2.83 12.25 -4.67
C THR A 179 2.71 11.16 -3.62
N TYR A 180 3.75 10.98 -2.81
CA TYR A 180 3.75 10.04 -1.69
C TYR A 180 2.61 10.36 -0.70
N PHE A 181 2.50 11.61 -0.27
CA PHE A 181 1.48 12.03 0.70
C PHE A 181 0.06 11.95 0.14
N ALA A 182 -0.15 12.30 -1.13
CA ALA A 182 -1.44 12.17 -1.81
C ALA A 182 -1.87 10.69 -1.93
N GLY A 183 -0.93 9.81 -2.30
CA GLY A 183 -1.17 8.37 -2.32
C GLY A 183 -1.55 7.84 -0.93
N PHE A 184 -0.85 8.31 0.09
CA PHE A 184 -1.10 7.96 1.47
C PHE A 184 -2.50 8.38 1.95
N LEU A 185 -2.91 9.62 1.70
CA LEU A 185 -4.26 10.10 2.01
C LEU A 185 -5.33 9.33 1.24
N THR A 186 -5.06 9.01 -0.04
CA THR A 186 -6.02 8.25 -0.86
C THR A 186 -6.20 6.85 -0.30
N GLN A 187 -5.13 6.16 0.11
CA GLN A 187 -5.22 4.84 0.73
C GLN A 187 -6.02 4.87 2.05
N MET A 188 -5.83 5.93 2.85
CA MET A 188 -6.61 6.12 4.08
C MET A 188 -8.11 6.18 3.83
N LEU A 189 -8.55 6.79 2.72
CA LEU A 189 -9.97 6.87 2.37
C LEU A 189 -10.61 5.50 2.15
N PHE A 190 -9.84 4.47 1.79
CA PHE A 190 -10.36 3.15 1.43
C PHE A 190 -9.89 2.02 2.36
N ILE A 191 -9.17 2.32 3.45
CA ILE A 191 -8.58 1.30 4.32
C ILE A 191 -9.60 0.31 4.90
N TYR A 192 -10.80 0.77 5.23
CA TYR A 192 -11.83 -0.10 5.80
C TYR A 192 -12.64 -0.85 4.75
N SER A 193 -12.60 -0.44 3.48
CA SER A 193 -13.38 -1.04 2.40
C SER A 193 -13.02 -2.52 2.20
N SER A 194 -11.73 -2.85 2.16
CA SER A 194 -11.26 -4.24 2.02
C SER A 194 -11.63 -5.09 3.24
N CYS A 195 -11.45 -4.54 4.45
CA CYS A 195 -11.81 -5.19 5.71
C CYS A 195 -13.32 -5.51 5.78
N VAL A 196 -14.18 -4.54 5.47
CA VAL A 196 -15.64 -4.74 5.50
C VAL A 196 -16.07 -5.74 4.43
N LEU A 197 -15.51 -5.65 3.23
CA LEU A 197 -15.85 -6.53 2.14
C LEU A 197 -15.52 -7.99 2.45
N LEU A 198 -14.35 -8.24 3.03
CA LEU A 198 -13.87 -9.59 3.31
C LEU A 198 -14.42 -10.15 4.62
N ILE A 199 -14.38 -9.37 5.71
CA ILE A 199 -14.83 -9.83 7.03
C ILE A 199 -16.36 -9.89 7.05
N ASN A 200 -17.07 -8.80 6.72
CA ASN A 200 -18.53 -8.76 6.82
C ASN A 200 -19.24 -9.42 5.62
N LYS A 201 -18.47 -9.92 4.64
CA LYS A 201 -18.97 -10.59 3.42
C LYS A 201 -19.96 -9.75 2.61
N LYS A 202 -19.88 -8.43 2.71
CA LYS A 202 -20.83 -7.50 2.07
C LYS A 202 -20.51 -7.24 0.60
N GLY A 203 -21.48 -6.69 -0.13
CA GLY A 203 -21.28 -6.23 -1.51
C GLY A 203 -20.31 -5.03 -1.58
N PHE A 204 -19.91 -4.68 -2.80
CA PHE A 204 -19.02 -3.54 -3.04
C PHE A 204 -19.59 -2.23 -2.50
N ILE A 205 -20.85 -1.92 -2.85
CA ILE A 205 -21.53 -0.67 -2.48
C ILE A 205 -21.66 -0.56 -0.95
N ASP A 206 -22.17 -1.61 -0.31
CA ASP A 206 -22.30 -1.65 1.16
C ASP A 206 -20.96 -1.47 1.86
N SER A 207 -19.90 -2.07 1.32
CA SER A 207 -18.55 -1.96 1.88
C SER A 207 -18.00 -0.55 1.76
N PHE A 208 -18.26 0.13 0.65
CA PHE A 208 -17.90 1.52 0.42
C PHE A 208 -18.64 2.46 1.38
N VAL A 209 -19.95 2.32 1.54
CA VAL A 209 -20.74 3.16 2.45
C VAL A 209 -20.31 2.96 3.91
N LEU A 210 -20.12 1.71 4.32
CA LEU A 210 -19.67 1.40 5.68
C LEU A 210 -18.23 1.86 5.94
N ASN A 211 -17.37 1.84 4.92
CA ASN A 211 -16.02 2.38 5.03
C ASN A 211 -16.04 3.85 5.47
N PHE A 212 -16.88 4.72 4.87
CA PHE A 212 -16.98 6.11 5.33
C PHE A 212 -17.53 6.23 6.75
N LYS A 213 -18.52 5.41 7.11
CA LYS A 213 -19.07 5.38 8.47
C LYS A 213 -18.01 5.00 9.51
N TYR A 214 -17.15 4.02 9.21
CA TYR A 214 -16.06 3.61 10.10
C TYR A 214 -14.92 4.64 10.11
N LEU A 215 -14.55 5.17 8.95
CA LEU A 215 -13.49 6.18 8.82
C LEU A 215 -13.80 7.42 9.65
N LEU A 216 -15.01 7.98 9.55
CA LEU A 216 -15.42 9.14 10.34
C LEU A 216 -15.43 8.85 11.85
N LYS A 217 -15.85 7.64 12.24
CA LYS A 217 -15.88 7.24 13.65
C LYS A 217 -14.48 6.99 14.23
N LEU A 218 -13.53 6.54 13.41
CA LEU A 218 -12.19 6.11 13.81
C LEU A 218 -11.09 6.99 13.24
N ILE A 219 -11.39 8.23 12.86
CA ILE A 219 -10.44 9.08 12.13
C ILE A 219 -9.16 9.33 12.93
N ILE A 220 -9.26 9.63 14.23
CA ILE A 220 -8.11 9.89 15.11
C ILE A 220 -7.23 8.63 15.26
N PRO A 221 -7.76 7.45 15.65
CA PRO A 221 -7.00 6.19 15.65
C PRO A 221 -6.33 5.88 14.32
N THR A 222 -7.05 6.11 13.21
CA THR A 222 -6.56 5.83 11.86
C THR A 222 -5.38 6.74 11.55
N LEU A 223 -5.54 8.07 11.71
CA LEU A 223 -4.47 9.04 11.50
C LEU A 223 -3.23 8.72 12.34
N PHE A 224 -3.40 8.32 13.60
CA PHE A 224 -2.28 7.96 14.46
C PHE A 224 -1.48 6.76 13.91
N ILE A 225 -2.17 5.66 13.56
CA ILE A 225 -1.53 4.46 13.00
C ILE A 225 -0.87 4.79 11.66
N PHE A 226 -1.53 5.60 10.84
CA PHE A 226 -0.99 6.06 9.58
C PHE A 226 0.30 6.87 9.81
N ILE A 227 0.26 7.97 10.58
CA ILE A 227 1.44 8.81 10.84
C ILE A 227 2.61 7.98 11.37
N LEU A 228 2.34 7.06 12.31
CA LEU A 228 3.36 6.15 12.84
C LEU A 228 4.00 5.30 11.73
N SER A 229 3.18 4.75 10.82
CA SER A 229 3.67 3.96 9.69
C SER A 229 4.48 4.79 8.69
N ALA A 230 4.07 6.04 8.44
CA ALA A 230 4.81 6.95 7.56
C ALA A 230 6.18 7.32 8.14
N LEU A 231 6.25 7.59 9.45
CA LEU A 231 7.50 7.92 10.13
C LEU A 231 8.49 6.75 10.10
N ALA A 232 8.00 5.54 10.36
CA ALA A 232 8.81 4.32 10.28
C ALA A 232 9.37 4.11 8.86
N PHE A 233 8.56 4.36 7.82
CA PHE A 233 9.03 4.25 6.44
C PHE A 233 10.07 5.31 6.07
N SER A 234 9.97 6.52 6.62
CA SER A 234 10.96 7.58 6.38
C SER A 234 12.33 7.36 7.05
N GLY A 235 12.47 6.32 7.89
CA GLY A 235 13.72 6.04 8.61
C GLY A 235 14.06 7.05 9.71
N ILE A 236 13.06 7.84 10.13
CA ILE A 236 13.18 8.80 11.25
C ILE A 236 13.00 8.10 12.61
N LEU A 237 12.36 6.93 12.59
CA LEU A 237 12.00 6.07 13.71
C LEU A 237 12.82 4.79 13.64
#